data_AF-W4NB34-F1
#
_entry.id   AF-W4NB34-F1
#
_cell.length_a   1.000
_cell.length_b   1.000
_cell.length_c   1.000
_cell.angle_alpha   90.00
_cell.angle_beta   90.00
_cell.angle_gamma   90.00
#
_symmetry.space_group_name_H-M   'P 1'
#
loop_
_entity.id
_entity.type
_entity.pdbx_description
1 polymer ?
#
loop_
_entity_poly.entity_id
_entity_poly.type
_entity_poly.pdbx_seq_one_letter_code
_entity_poly.pdbx_strand_id
1 'polypeptide(L)'
;MSGRRNLAAAHTGYMTWDPPEVRCRGCECRFDSWQAFGEHVDGLLSAPPRSRAQAVRDVLADHLGDFGSDGALEPCINGHGRIVCGCGWMAKGPDVGDWYDHLATAIQTGLDSVAAEAVGGHATDSEPGEWGDGYGG
;
A
#
# COMPACT_ATOMS: atom_id res chain seq x y z
N MET A 1 -10.19 -3.76 -2.03
CA MET A 1 -9.31 -3.44 -3.16
C MET A 1 -8.00 -2.91 -2.57
N SER A 2 -6.87 -3.54 -2.86
CA SER A 2 -5.54 -3.19 -2.31
C SER A 2 -4.61 -2.81 -3.47
N GLY A 3 -3.42 -2.27 -3.20
CA GLY A 3 -2.47 -1.85 -4.24
C GLY A 3 -2.64 -0.40 -4.71
N ARG A 4 -1.56 0.15 -5.27
CA ARG A 4 -1.43 1.55 -5.71
C ARG A 4 -2.42 1.91 -6.81
N ARG A 5 -2.73 0.98 -7.73
CA ARG A 5 -3.73 1.21 -8.79
C ARG A 5 -5.11 1.49 -8.22
N ASN A 6 -5.53 0.65 -7.27
CA ASN A 6 -6.83 0.79 -6.65
C ASN A 6 -6.90 2.00 -5.73
N LEU A 7 -5.79 2.33 -5.06
CA LEU A 7 -5.67 3.57 -4.30
C LEU A 7 -5.87 4.78 -5.22
N ALA A 8 -5.15 4.86 -6.33
CA ALA A 8 -5.32 5.95 -7.30
C ALA A 8 -6.74 6.01 -7.88
N ALA A 9 -7.33 4.85 -8.22
CA ALA A 9 -8.70 4.79 -8.73
C ALA A 9 -9.74 5.26 -7.70
N ALA A 10 -9.59 4.86 -6.43
CA ALA A 10 -10.47 5.28 -5.35
C ALA A 10 -10.34 6.78 -5.05
N HIS A 11 -9.14 7.33 -5.20
CA HIS A 11 -8.84 8.75 -4.94
C HIS A 11 -8.92 9.62 -6.20
N THR A 12 -10.00 9.48 -6.98
CA THR A 12 -10.23 10.34 -8.15
C THR A 12 -10.65 11.76 -7.73
N GLY A 13 -10.06 12.77 -8.37
CA GLY A 13 -10.39 14.18 -8.15
C GLY A 13 -11.61 14.63 -8.98
N TYR A 14 -12.46 15.48 -8.41
CA TYR A 14 -13.52 16.17 -9.12
C TYR A 14 -13.60 17.62 -8.68
N MET A 15 -14.08 18.50 -9.56
CA MET A 15 -14.18 19.93 -9.29
C MET A 15 -15.63 20.31 -8.93
N THR A 16 -15.81 21.05 -7.85
CA THR A 16 -17.05 21.81 -7.59
C THR A 16 -16.85 23.24 -8.05
N TRP A 17 -17.93 23.97 -8.34
CA TRP A 17 -17.86 25.28 -9.00
C TRP A 17 -18.37 26.44 -8.14
N ASP A 18 -18.94 26.18 -6.96
CA ASP A 18 -19.45 27.21 -6.05
C ASP A 18 -19.25 26.81 -4.58
N PRO A 19 -18.11 27.18 -3.95
CA PRO A 19 -16.91 27.76 -4.56
C PRO A 19 -16.13 26.76 -5.43
N PRO A 20 -15.22 27.24 -6.29
CA PRO A 20 -14.31 26.38 -7.05
C PRO A 20 -13.31 25.68 -6.12
N GLU A 21 -13.51 24.38 -5.89
CA GLU A 21 -12.60 23.54 -5.11
C GLU A 21 -12.45 22.17 -5.78
N VAL A 22 -11.25 21.60 -5.72
CA VAL A 22 -11.00 20.21 -6.13
C VAL A 22 -11.24 19.31 -4.92
N ARG A 23 -11.99 18.24 -5.12
CA ARG A 23 -12.32 17.27 -4.07
C ARG A 23 -11.82 15.89 -4.43
N CYS A 24 -11.24 15.20 -3.45
CA CYS A 24 -10.94 13.78 -3.60
C CYS A 24 -12.17 12.95 -3.28
N ARG A 25 -12.58 12.07 -4.20
CA ARG A 25 -13.71 11.14 -3.96
C ARG A 25 -13.43 10.13 -2.84
N GLY A 26 -12.17 9.71 -2.68
CA GLY A 26 -11.80 8.63 -1.76
C GLY A 26 -11.81 9.04 -0.28
N CYS A 27 -11.45 10.29 0.02
CA CYS A 27 -11.31 10.78 1.40
C CYS A 27 -12.03 12.11 1.67
N GLU A 28 -12.75 12.65 0.66
CA GLU A 28 -13.51 13.91 0.75
C GLU A 28 -12.69 15.16 1.08
N CYS A 29 -11.36 15.05 1.07
CA CYS A 29 -10.45 16.19 1.22
C CYS A 29 -10.68 17.22 0.11
N ARG A 30 -10.53 18.50 0.48
CA ARG A 30 -10.70 19.67 -0.38
C ARG A 30 -9.36 20.31 -0.65
N PHE A 31 -9.15 20.75 -1.89
CA PHE A 31 -7.93 21.35 -2.39
C PHE A 31 -8.27 22.59 -3.19
N ASP A 32 -7.40 23.59 -3.10
CA ASP A 32 -7.50 24.85 -3.83
C ASP A 32 -7.05 24.72 -5.30
N SER A 33 -6.39 23.62 -5.65
CA SER A 33 -5.77 23.40 -6.95
C SER A 33 -5.65 21.91 -7.30
N TRP A 34 -5.56 21.63 -8.60
CA TRP A 34 -5.23 20.28 -9.08
C TRP A 34 -3.82 19.84 -8.68
N GLN A 35 -2.90 20.79 -8.49
CA GLN A 35 -1.55 20.51 -8.02
C GLN A 35 -1.56 19.98 -6.57
N ALA A 36 -2.25 20.67 -5.65
CA ALA A 36 -2.38 20.21 -4.27
C ALA A 36 -3.11 18.86 -4.16
N PHE A 37 -4.10 18.62 -5.02
CA PHE A 37 -4.71 17.30 -5.16
C PHE A 37 -3.72 16.23 -5.65
N GLY A 38 -2.87 16.55 -6.63
CA GLY A 38 -1.81 15.66 -7.11
C GLY A 38 -0.82 15.27 -6.01
N GLU A 39 -0.31 16.26 -5.27
CA GLU A 39 0.58 16.04 -4.13
C GLU A 39 -0.08 15.16 -3.04
N HIS A 40 -1.39 15.32 -2.82
CA HIS A 40 -2.14 14.45 -1.92
C HIS A 40 -2.15 12.99 -2.39
N VAL A 41 -2.45 12.73 -3.67
CA VAL A 41 -2.44 11.38 -4.22
C VAL A 41 -1.02 10.79 -4.21
N ASP A 42 0.00 11.58 -4.53
CA ASP A 42 1.40 11.17 -4.47
C ASP A 42 1.83 10.80 -3.05
N GLY A 43 1.40 11.56 -2.05
CA GLY A 43 1.62 11.24 -0.64
C GLY A 43 0.97 9.92 -0.21
N LEU A 44 -0.25 9.65 -0.68
CA LEU A 44 -0.93 8.38 -0.43
C LEU A 44 -0.21 7.21 -1.09
N LEU A 45 0.27 7.37 -2.33
CA LEU A 45 0.98 6.34 -3.08
C LEU A 45 2.38 6.07 -2.57
N SER A 46 3.01 7.07 -1.94
CA SER A 46 4.36 6.98 -1.37
C SER A 46 4.36 6.50 0.08
N ALA A 47 3.20 6.42 0.73
CA ALA A 47 3.09 5.99 2.11
C ALA A 47 3.53 4.52 2.25
N PRO A 48 4.45 4.20 3.18
CA PRO A 48 4.88 2.83 3.40
C PRO A 48 3.72 1.97 3.91
N PRO A 49 3.67 0.66 3.58
CA PRO A 49 2.67 -0.24 4.12
C PRO A 49 2.78 -0.33 5.64
N ARG A 50 1.65 -0.23 6.35
CA ARG A 50 1.60 -0.27 7.83
C ARG A 50 1.84 -1.66 8.42
N SER A 51 1.82 -2.71 7.61
CA SER A 51 2.04 -4.08 8.06
C SER A 51 2.56 -4.96 6.92
N ARG A 52 3.22 -6.06 7.28
CA ARG A 52 3.64 -7.09 6.31
C ARG A 52 2.48 -7.65 5.50
N ALA A 53 1.33 -7.87 6.14
CA ALA A 53 0.13 -8.37 5.46
C ALA A 53 -0.39 -7.37 4.42
N GLN A 54 -0.38 -6.07 4.75
CA GLN A 54 -0.75 -5.00 3.83
C GLN A 54 0.23 -4.92 2.66
N ALA A 55 1.55 -4.97 2.92
CA ALA A 55 2.58 -4.96 1.89
C ALA A 55 2.41 -6.10 0.87
N VAL A 56 2.18 -7.32 1.34
CA VAL A 56 1.93 -8.47 0.44
C VAL A 56 0.67 -8.26 -0.41
N ARG A 57 -0.42 -7.79 0.20
CA ARG A 57 -1.67 -7.51 -0.53
C ARG A 57 -1.49 -6.42 -1.58
N ASP A 58 -0.73 -5.39 -1.27
CA ASP A 58 -0.46 -4.28 -2.19
C ASP A 58 0.40 -4.73 -3.37
N VAL A 59 1.47 -5.50 -3.12
CA VAL A 59 2.30 -6.08 -4.19
C VAL A 59 1.47 -7.00 -5.08
N LEU A 60 0.69 -7.91 -4.49
CA LEU A 60 -0.11 -8.84 -5.30
C LEU A 60 -1.13 -8.10 -6.16
N ALA A 61 -1.81 -7.08 -5.62
CA ALA A 61 -2.75 -6.30 -6.41
C ALA A 61 -2.07 -5.47 -7.51
N ASP A 62 -0.88 -4.92 -7.24
CA ASP A 62 -0.10 -4.15 -8.22
C ASP A 62 0.47 -5.03 -9.35
N HIS A 63 0.75 -6.30 -9.07
CA HIS A 63 1.41 -7.21 -10.01
C HIS A 63 0.45 -8.15 -10.73
N LEU A 64 -0.60 -8.63 -10.05
CA LEU A 64 -1.54 -9.62 -10.55
C LEU A 64 -2.92 -9.02 -10.93
N GLY A 65 -3.18 -7.77 -10.57
CA GLY A 65 -4.50 -7.16 -10.71
C GLY A 65 -5.42 -7.45 -9.52
N ASP A 66 -6.69 -7.07 -9.65
CA ASP A 66 -7.65 -7.18 -8.55
C ASP A 66 -8.08 -8.64 -8.32
N PHE A 67 -8.01 -9.09 -7.07
CA PHE A 67 -8.44 -10.44 -6.70
C PHE A 67 -9.93 -10.62 -6.99
N GLY A 68 -10.27 -11.60 -7.84
CA GLY A 68 -11.65 -11.94 -8.19
C GLY A 68 -12.07 -11.57 -9.61
N SER A 69 -11.18 -11.02 -10.44
CA SER A 69 -11.38 -10.98 -11.89
C SER A 69 -11.00 -12.32 -12.54
N ASP A 70 -11.62 -12.66 -13.68
CA ASP A 70 -11.16 -13.78 -14.51
C ASP A 70 -9.66 -13.59 -14.84
N GLY A 71 -8.87 -14.65 -14.68
CA GLY A 71 -7.42 -14.62 -14.86
C GLY A 71 -6.61 -14.06 -13.69
N ALA A 72 -7.24 -13.79 -12.53
CA ALA A 72 -6.49 -13.48 -11.31
C ALA A 72 -5.52 -14.63 -10.98
N LEU A 73 -4.23 -14.30 -10.83
CA LEU A 73 -3.07 -15.21 -10.65
C LEU A 73 -2.46 -15.79 -11.94
N GLU A 74 -3.03 -15.53 -13.12
CA GLU A 74 -2.42 -15.94 -14.40
C GLU A 74 -1.50 -14.83 -14.95
N PRO A 75 -0.35 -15.17 -15.54
CA PRO A 75 0.48 -14.18 -16.21
C PRO A 75 -0.25 -13.63 -17.44
N CYS A 76 -0.30 -12.30 -17.57
CA CYS A 76 -0.85 -11.66 -18.77
C CYS A 76 0.14 -11.83 -19.92
N ILE A 77 -0.32 -12.30 -21.08
CA ILE A 77 0.50 -12.46 -22.29
C ILE A 77 0.14 -11.38 -23.29
N ASN A 78 1.15 -10.63 -23.77
CA ASN A 78 0.92 -9.62 -24.81
C ASN A 78 0.82 -10.25 -26.22
N GLY A 79 0.50 -9.42 -27.22
CA GLY A 79 0.37 -9.86 -28.62
C GLY A 79 1.64 -10.45 -29.26
N HIS A 80 2.78 -10.39 -28.56
CA HIS A 80 4.06 -10.96 -29.00
C HIS A 80 4.41 -12.25 -28.24
N GLY A 81 3.48 -12.80 -27.44
CA GLY A 81 3.69 -14.02 -26.68
C GLY A 81 4.59 -13.85 -25.44
N ARG A 82 4.77 -12.62 -24.95
CA ARG A 82 5.59 -12.34 -23.76
C ARG A 82 4.73 -12.10 -22.53
N ILE A 83 5.21 -12.56 -21.38
CA ILE A 83 4.60 -12.26 -20.10
C ILE A 83 4.78 -10.78 -19.79
N VAL A 84 3.70 -10.12 -19.40
CA VAL A 84 3.63 -8.75 -18.92
C VAL A 84 3.04 -8.79 -17.52
N CYS A 85 3.77 -8.24 -16.56
CA CYS A 85 3.30 -8.07 -15.19
C CYS A 85 2.41 -6.83 -15.11
N GLY A 86 1.45 -6.82 -14.19
CA GLY A 86 0.60 -5.67 -13.92
C GLY A 86 1.43 -4.40 -13.81
N CYS A 87 2.52 -4.39 -13.03
CA CYS A 87 3.40 -3.24 -12.80
C CYS A 87 4.11 -2.67 -14.06
N GLY A 88 3.95 -3.29 -15.23
CA GLY A 88 4.56 -2.88 -16.50
C GLY A 88 5.89 -3.59 -16.81
N TRP A 89 6.38 -4.43 -15.90
CA TRP A 89 7.52 -5.30 -16.18
C TRP A 89 7.17 -6.30 -17.28
N MET A 90 8.13 -6.62 -18.16
CA MET A 90 7.94 -7.53 -19.28
C MET A 90 9.08 -8.55 -19.32
N ALA A 91 8.73 -9.83 -19.47
CA ALA A 91 9.70 -10.89 -19.62
C ALA A 91 10.46 -10.76 -20.93
N LYS A 92 11.74 -11.16 -20.92
CA LYS A 92 12.59 -11.16 -22.13
C LYS A 92 12.18 -12.26 -23.11
N GLY A 93 11.62 -13.35 -22.60
CA GLY A 93 11.11 -14.49 -23.36
C GLY A 93 9.74 -14.97 -22.85
N PRO A 94 9.25 -16.11 -23.33
CA PRO A 94 8.00 -16.71 -22.86
C PRO A 94 8.15 -17.47 -21.52
N ASP A 95 9.34 -17.42 -20.91
CA ASP A 95 9.63 -18.17 -19.68
C ASP A 95 8.87 -17.59 -18.47
N VAL A 96 8.17 -18.46 -17.77
CA VAL A 96 7.44 -18.14 -16.54
C VAL A 96 8.37 -18.01 -15.32
N GLY A 97 9.56 -18.60 -15.37
CA GLY A 97 10.56 -18.51 -14.30
C GLY A 97 10.96 -17.06 -14.00
N ASP A 98 11.27 -16.28 -15.05
CA ASP A 98 11.59 -14.85 -14.93
C ASP A 98 10.45 -14.06 -14.24
N TRP A 99 9.20 -14.45 -14.47
CA TRP A 99 8.04 -13.82 -13.85
C TRP A 99 7.89 -14.18 -12.38
N TYR A 100 8.17 -15.44 -11.99
CA TYR A 100 8.19 -15.85 -10.59
C TYR A 100 9.29 -15.12 -9.80
N ASP A 101 10.49 -15.02 -10.35
CA ASP A 101 11.60 -14.31 -9.72
C ASP A 101 11.30 -12.80 -9.59
N HIS A 102 10.67 -12.22 -10.61
CA HIS A 102 10.19 -10.85 -10.56
C HIS A 102 9.16 -10.62 -9.43
N LEU A 103 8.16 -11.51 -9.31
CA LEU A 103 7.14 -11.41 -8.27
C LEU A 103 7.73 -11.62 -6.88
N ALA A 104 8.63 -12.60 -6.72
CA ALA A 104 9.31 -12.87 -5.46
C ALA A 104 10.15 -11.66 -5.00
N THR A 105 10.87 -11.03 -5.93
CA THR A 105 11.63 -9.80 -5.66
C THR A 105 10.71 -8.66 -5.25
N ALA A 106 9.58 -8.49 -5.93
CA ALA A 106 8.61 -7.45 -5.60
C ALA A 106 8.00 -7.63 -4.20
N ILE A 107 7.69 -8.86 -3.81
CA ILE A 107 7.18 -9.18 -2.46
C ILE A 107 8.24 -8.84 -1.41
N GLN A 108 9.51 -9.21 -1.65
CA GLN A 108 10.61 -8.86 -0.73
C GLN A 108 10.77 -7.35 -0.60
N THR A 109 10.81 -6.60 -1.71
CA THR A 109 10.89 -5.13 -1.68
C THR A 109 9.70 -4.50 -0.95
N GLY A 110 8.49 -5.01 -1.14
CA GLY A 110 7.30 -4.54 -0.43
C GLY A 110 7.40 -4.78 1.07
N LEU A 111 7.91 -5.96 1.48
CA LEU A 111 8.15 -6.30 2.88
C LEU A 111 9.25 -5.45 3.52
N ASP A 112 10.31 -5.13 2.78
CA ASP A 112 11.40 -4.25 3.22
C ASP A 112 10.93 -2.79 3.39
N SER A 113 9.87 -2.40 2.68
CA SER A 113 9.28 -1.07 2.73
C SER A 113 8.24 -0.89 3.85
N VAL A 114 7.95 -1.94 4.63
CA VAL A 114 6.97 -1.87 5.73
C VAL A 114 7.45 -0.85 6.76
N ALA A 115 6.58 0.10 7.09
CA ALA A 115 6.84 1.03 8.18
C ALA A 115 7.08 0.24 9.46
N ALA A 116 8.22 0.47 10.11
CA ALA A 116 8.48 -0.04 11.44
C ALA A 116 7.62 0.74 12.45
N GLU A 117 6.31 0.50 12.49
CA GLU A 117 5.45 1.16 13.48
C GLU A 117 5.66 0.53 14.86
N ALA A 118 6.45 1.26 15.66
CA ALA A 118 6.25 1.56 17.09
C ALA A 118 5.50 0.49 17.93
N VAL A 119 6.27 -0.42 18.53
CA VAL A 119 5.91 -1.03 19.83
C VAL A 119 5.97 0.09 20.87
N GLY A 120 4.90 0.87 21.00
CA GLY A 120 4.91 2.01 21.91
C GLY A 120 3.54 2.65 22.03
N GLY A 121 2.61 2.01 22.71
CA GLY A 121 1.32 2.63 23.00
C GLY A 121 0.37 1.78 23.83
N HIS A 122 0.52 1.87 25.15
CA HIS A 122 -0.55 1.95 26.17
C HIS A 122 -0.75 0.75 27.13
N ALA A 123 -0.25 0.91 28.36
CA ALA A 123 -1.03 0.91 29.61
C ALA A 123 -0.10 1.32 30.78
N THR A 124 -0.06 2.61 31.14
CA THR A 124 -0.69 3.23 32.33
C THR A 124 0.19 3.20 33.57
N ASP A 125 0.50 4.40 34.07
CA ASP A 125 0.92 4.66 35.43
C ASP A 125 0.16 3.80 36.43
N SER A 126 0.90 3.06 37.24
CA SER A 126 0.44 2.57 38.54
C SER A 126 1.69 2.46 39.40
N GLU A 127 2.00 3.55 40.10
CA GLU A 127 2.63 3.41 41.41
C GLU A 127 1.68 2.63 42.32
N PRO A 128 2.21 1.66 43.07
CA PRO A 128 1.80 1.49 44.47
C PRO A 128 3.07 1.59 45.32
N GLY A 129 3.14 2.49 46.28
CA GLY A 129 2.35 2.36 47.51
C GLY A 129 3.23 1.69 48.56
N GLU A 130 3.61 2.47 49.56
CA GLU A 130 4.39 2.12 50.75
C GLU A 130 4.06 0.74 51.34
N TRP A 131 5.11 -0.01 51.70
CA TRP A 131 5.09 -0.93 52.83
C TRP A 131 6.42 -0.83 53.57
N GLY A 132 6.35 -0.33 54.81
CA GLY A 132 7.39 -0.47 55.80
C GLY A 132 7.42 -1.87 56.41
N ASP A 133 8.22 -1.99 57.48
CA ASP A 133 8.50 -3.18 58.29
C ASP A 133 9.55 -4.12 57.66
N GLY A 134 10.78 -4.25 58.14
CA GLY A 134 11.20 -4.51 59.52
C GLY A 134 12.00 -5.84 59.52
N TYR A 135 12.92 -6.04 60.47
CA TYR A 135 13.84 -7.19 60.67
C TYR A 135 15.11 -7.18 59.78
N GLY A 136 16.35 -7.04 60.25
CA GLY A 136 16.92 -7.20 61.60
C GLY A 136 17.48 -8.62 61.78
N GLY A 137 18.81 -8.78 61.64
CA GLY A 137 19.54 -10.04 61.91
C GLY A 137 20.81 -10.18 61.08
#